data_AF-A0A929BAV2-F1
#
_entry.id   AF-A0A929BAV2-F1
#
_cell.length_a   1.000
_cell.length_b   1.000
_cell.length_c   1.000
_cell.angle_alpha   90.00
_cell.angle_beta   90.00
_cell.angle_gamma   90.00
#
_symmetry.space_group_name_H-M   'P 1'
#
loop_
_entity.id
_entity.type
_entity.pdbx_description
1 polymer ?
#
loop_
_entity_poly.entity_id
_entity_poly.type
_entity_poly.pdbx_seq_one_letter_code
_entity_poly.pdbx_strand_id
1 'polypeptide(L)' 'MANPAFHGPPGAGFLPFGPFLLLVLLLLVGTVIWLVVRAVRGPSTVSRARDVLAERYARGEIDSEEYRQRRRDLG' A
#
# COMPACT_ATOMS: atom_id res chain seq x y z
N MET A 1 5.35 -13.04 -60.99
CA MET A 1 6.35 -12.63 -59.99
C MET A 1 5.59 -11.96 -58.85
N ALA A 2 5.30 -12.69 -57.78
CA ALA A 2 4.61 -12.16 -56.61
C ALA A 2 5.67 -11.71 -55.60
N ASN A 3 5.62 -10.44 -55.19
CA ASN A 3 6.18 -10.02 -53.91
C ASN A 3 5.01 -9.55 -53.04
N PRO A 4 4.70 -10.24 -51.92
CA PRO A 4 3.68 -9.76 -51.00
C PRO A 4 4.22 -8.51 -50.33
N ALA A 5 3.55 -7.38 -50.55
CA ALA A 5 3.76 -6.21 -49.72
C ALA A 5 3.66 -6.65 -48.25
N PHE A 6 4.68 -6.31 -47.46
CA PHE A 6 4.62 -6.46 -46.02
C PHE A 6 3.56 -5.48 -45.51
N HIS A 7 2.33 -5.95 -45.41
CA HIS A 7 1.27 -5.24 -44.73
C HIS A 7 1.63 -5.33 -43.25
N GLY A 8 2.19 -4.25 -42.68
CA GLY A 8 2.38 -4.14 -41.23
C GLY A 8 1.05 -4.46 -40.52
N PRO A 9 1.08 -5.06 -39.32
CA PRO A 9 -0.11 -5.58 -38.68
C PRO A 9 -1.21 -4.52 -38.66
N PRO A 10 -2.38 -4.76 -39.28
CA PRO A 10 -3.43 -3.77 -39.35
C PRO A 10 -3.99 -3.55 -37.95
N GLY A 11 -3.84 -2.31 -37.45
CA GLY A 11 -4.66 -1.79 -36.36
C GLY A 11 -4.50 -2.48 -35.01
N ALA A 12 -3.32 -2.37 -34.39
CA ALA A 12 -3.17 -2.62 -32.95
C ALA A 12 -3.75 -1.46 -32.09
N GLY A 13 -4.93 -0.93 -32.43
CA GLY A 13 -5.50 0.18 -31.66
C GLY A 13 -6.76 0.79 -32.24
N PHE A 14 -7.92 0.18 -31.96
CA PHE A 14 -9.14 0.93 -31.61
C PHE A 14 -10.25 0.03 -31.04
N LEU A 15 -9.90 -1.01 -30.28
CA LEU A 15 -10.87 -1.58 -29.36
C LEU A 15 -10.79 -0.75 -28.06
N PRO A 16 -11.91 -0.27 -27.49
CA PRO A 16 -11.89 0.48 -26.22
C PRO A 16 -11.25 -0.32 -25.07
N PHE A 17 -11.05 -1.63 -25.28
CA PHE A 17 -10.30 -2.53 -24.42
C PHE A 17 -8.81 -2.18 -24.26
N GLY A 18 -8.17 -1.51 -25.22
CA GLY A 18 -6.75 -1.15 -25.13
C GLY A 18 -6.43 -0.23 -23.95
N PRO A 19 -6.95 1.00 -23.91
CA PRO A 19 -6.75 1.90 -22.78
C PRO A 19 -7.42 1.39 -21.49
N PHE A 20 -8.54 0.67 -21.59
CA PHE A 20 -9.23 0.09 -20.44
C PHE A 20 -8.38 -0.96 -19.72
N LEU A 21 -7.77 -1.90 -20.44
CA LEU A 21 -6.89 -2.91 -19.86
C LEU A 21 -5.65 -2.28 -19.22
N LEU A 22 -5.10 -1.23 -19.84
CA LEU A 22 -3.98 -0.47 -19.29
C LEU A 22 -4.37 0.25 -17.98
N LEU A 23 -5.56 0.84 -17.92
CA LEU A 23 -6.11 1.44 -16.70
C LEU A 23 -6.30 0.42 -15.58
N VAL A 24 -6.89 -0.74 -15.88
CA VAL A 24 -7.07 -1.83 -14.90
C VAL A 24 -5.73 -2.32 -14.36
N LEU A 25 -4.73 -2.47 -15.24
CA LEU A 25 -3.37 -2.85 -14.84
C LEU A 25 -2.74 -1.81 -13.91
N LEU A 26 -2.83 -0.52 -14.23
CA LEU A 26 -2.32 0.55 -13.38
C LEU A 26 -3.02 0.57 -12.02
N LEU A 27 -4.34 0.37 -12.00
CA LEU A 27 -5.12 0.33 -10.77
C LEU A 27 -4.74 -0.89 -9.91
N LEU A 28 -4.55 -2.06 -10.53
CA LEU A 28 -4.07 -3.27 -9.86
C LEU A 28 -2.68 -3.05 -9.25
N VAL A 29 -1.73 -2.58 -10.05
CA VAL A 29 -0.35 -2.30 -9.60
C VAL A 29 -0.34 -1.25 -8.50
N GLY A 30 -1.08 -0.15 -8.66
CA GLY A 30 -1.21 0.89 -7.66
C GLY A 30 -1.80 0.38 -6.34
N THR A 31 -2.81 -0.50 -6.41
CA THR A 31 -3.42 -1.12 -5.23
C THR A 31 -2.44 -2.03 -4.51
N VAL A 32 -1.70 -2.87 -5.26
CA VAL A 32 -0.68 -3.76 -4.70
C VAL A 32 0.42 -2.93 -4.03
N ILE A 33 0.95 -1.91 -4.71
CA ILE A 33 1.97 -1.01 -4.14
C ILE A 33 1.43 -0.33 -2.88
N TRP A 34 0.21 0.20 -2.91
CA TRP A 34 -0.40 0.85 -1.76
C TRP A 34 -0.56 -0.10 -0.57
N LEU A 35 -1.01 -1.33 -0.81
CA LEU A 35 -1.12 -2.37 0.23
C LEU A 35 0.24 -2.75 0.80
N VAL A 36 1.25 -2.94 -0.04
CA VAL A 36 2.62 -3.25 0.40
C VAL A 36 3.20 -2.09 1.19
N VAL A 37 3.06 -0.85 0.71
CA VAL A 37 3.52 0.35 1.43
C VAL A 37 2.80 0.47 2.77
N ARG A 38 1.50 0.20 2.84
CA ARG A 38 0.73 0.21 4.09
C ARG A 38 1.13 -0.93 5.03
N ALA A 39 1.46 -2.11 4.51
CA ALA A 39 1.89 -3.25 5.31
C ALA A 39 3.32 -3.08 5.85
N VAL A 40 4.22 -2.53 5.03
CA VAL A 40 5.62 -2.22 5.40
C VAL A 40 5.68 -1.00 6.32
N ARG A 41 4.84 0.01 6.08
CA ARG A 41 4.50 1.05 7.06
C ARG A 41 3.48 0.52 8.07
N GLY A 42 3.74 -0.68 8.60
CA GLY A 42 3.06 -1.19 9.78
C GLY A 42 3.05 -0.12 10.88
N PRO A 43 2.14 -0.24 11.88
CA PRO A 43 1.93 0.77 12.91
C PRO A 43 3.28 1.34 13.29
N SER A 44 3.47 2.65 13.02
CA SER A 44 4.77 3.32 13.14
C SER A 44 5.42 2.88 14.45
N THR A 45 6.75 2.85 14.56
CA THR A 45 7.43 2.44 15.81
C THR A 45 6.79 3.07 17.06
N VAL A 46 6.27 4.30 16.90
CA VAL A 46 5.39 5.01 17.83
C VAL A 46 4.09 4.28 18.18
N SER A 47 3.28 3.87 17.21
CA SER A 47 2.05 3.09 17.43
C SER A 47 2.36 1.74 18.08
N ARG A 48 3.43 1.04 17.66
CA ARG A 48 3.83 -0.23 18.30
C ARG A 48 4.29 0.00 19.76
N ALA A 49 4.98 1.10 20.05
CA ALA A 49 5.36 1.49 21.40
C ALA A 49 4.13 1.86 22.26
N ARG A 50 3.11 2.51 21.68
CA ARG A 50 1.83 2.80 22.35
C ARG A 50 1.09 1.51 22.70
N ASP A 51 1.03 0.55 21.80
CA ASP A 51 0.36 -0.74 22.04
C ASP A 51 1.05 -1.50 23.19
N VAL A 52 2.38 -1.54 23.21
CA VAL A 52 3.15 -2.15 24.31
C VAL A 52 2.93 -1.43 25.64
N LEU A 53 2.84 -0.10 25.65
CA LEU A 53 2.53 0.67 26.86
C LEU A 53 1.12 0.39 27.38
N ALA A 54 0.13 0.29 26.49
CA ALA A 54 -1.25 -0.01 26.86
C ALA A 54 -1.40 -1.42 27.44
N GLU A 55 -0.73 -2.40 26.85
CA GLU A 55 -0.66 -3.78 27.33
C GLU A 55 -0.10 -3.85 28.76
N ARG A 56 0.99 -3.13 29.04
CA ARG A 56 1.62 -3.10 30.38
C ARG A 56 0.79 -2.37 31.42
N TYR A 57 0.10 -1.30 31.02
CA TYR A 57 -0.87 -0.62 31.88
C TYR A 57 -2.04 -1.54 32.24
N ALA A 58 -2.56 -2.31 31.27
CA ALA A 58 -3.64 -3.28 31.52
C ALA A 58 -3.21 -4.43 32.44
N ARG A 59 -1.93 -4.82 32.41
CA ARG A 59 -1.33 -5.77 33.36
C ARG A 59 -1.05 -5.17 34.73
N GLY A 60 -1.17 -3.85 34.89
CA GLY A 60 -0.83 -3.14 36.12
C GLY A 60 0.68 -3.05 36.40
N GLU A 61 1.53 -3.31 35.41
CA GLU A 61 2.99 -3.19 35.54
C GLU A 61 3.45 -1.72 35.56
N ILE A 62 2.59 -0.80 35.09
CA ILE A 62 2.87 0.64 34.97
C ILE A 62 1.65 1.40 35.50
N ASP A 63 1.89 2.44 36.29
CA ASP A 63 0.82 3.29 36.79
C ASP A 63 0.28 4.25 35.71
N SER A 64 -0.97 4.67 35.89
CA SER A 64 -1.70 5.63 35.09
C SER A 64 -0.98 6.97 34.91
N GLU A 65 -0.16 7.40 35.88
CA GLU A 65 0.64 8.63 35.80
C GLU A 65 1.81 8.48 34.82
N GLU A 66 2.55 7.36 34.93
CA GLU A 66 3.68 7.03 34.06
C GLU A 66 3.22 6.72 32.62
N TYR A 67 2.06 6.06 32.46
CA TYR A 67 1.42 5.86 31.16
C TYR A 67 1.13 7.19 30.46
N ARG A 68 0.54 8.17 31.18
CA ARG A 68 0.22 9.50 30.63
C ARG A 68 1.46 10.30 30.25
N GLN A 69 2.58 10.12 30.95
CA GLN A 69 3.82 10.82 30.63
C GLN A 69 4.46 10.25 29.36
N ARG A 70 4.62 8.92 29.29
CA ARG A 70 5.19 8.26 28.11
C ARG A 70 4.31 8.37 26.86
N ARG A 71 2.97 8.46 27.00
CA ARG A 71 2.06 8.71 25.87
C ARG A 71 2.22 10.09 25.26
N ARG A 72 2.59 11.10 26.07
CA ARG A 72 2.83 12.48 25.61
C ARG A 72 4.15 12.60 24.87
N ASP A 73 5.19 11.89 25.33
CA ASP A 73 6.50 11.89 24.66
C ASP A 73 6.49 11.18 23.30
N LEU A 74 5.54 10.26 23.09
CA LEU A 74 5.32 9.58 21.80
C LEU A 74 4.38 10.33 20.85
N GLY A 75 3.75 11.42 21.31
CA GLY A 75 2.81 12.29 20.58
C GLY A 75 3.45 13.03 19.42
#